data_AF-A0A651D442-F1
#
_entry.id   AF-A0A651D442-F1
#
_cell.length_a   1.000
_cell.length_b   1.000
_cell.length_c   1.000
_cell.angle_alpha   90.00
_cell.angle_beta   90.00
_cell.angle_gamma   90.00
#
_symmetry.space_group_name_H-M   'P 1'
#
loop_
_entity.id
_entity.type
_entity.pdbx_description
1 polymer ?
#
loop_
_entity_poly.entity_id
_entity_poly.type
_entity_poly.pdbx_seq_one_letter_code
_entity_poly.pdbx_strand_id
1 'polypeptide(L)' 'MATITVRNLDDGLKAQLRVQAANQGFSMEENILRNTLVKPQKGGLGSRIHQRFATEGGLDLALPKRVD' A
#
# COMPACT_ATOMS: atom_id res chain seq x y z
N MET A 1 23.03 4.24 -8.82
CA MET A 1 22.56 3.92 -7.46
C MET A 1 22.00 5.20 -6.87
N ALA A 2 20.76 5.17 -6.37
CA ALA A 2 20.16 6.34 -5.73
C ALA A 2 20.49 6.28 -4.23
N THR A 3 21.09 7.34 -3.71
CA THR A 3 21.39 7.47 -2.28
C THR A 3 20.51 8.57 -1.71
N ILE A 4 19.82 8.28 -0.61
CA ILE A 4 19.01 9.26 0.12
C ILE A 4 19.67 9.48 1.48
N THR A 5 20.00 10.73 1.78
CA THR A 5 20.60 11.10 3.07
C THR A 5 19.56 11.81 3.93
N VAL A 6 19.23 11.21 5.07
CA VAL A 6 18.36 11.82 6.09
C VAL A 6 19.24 12.48 7.14
N ARG A 7 19.11 13.80 7.31
CA ARG A 7 19.86 14.59 8.30
C ARG A 7 19.01 14.83 9.55
N ASN A 8 19.66 15.09 10.67
CA ASN A 8 19.02 15.42 11.96
C ASN A 8 17.99 14.39 12.41
N LEU A 9 18.26 13.09 12.16
CA LEU A 9 17.44 12.02 12.69
C LEU A 9 17.71 11.89 14.19
N ASP A 10 16.65 11.99 14.99
CA ASP A 10 16.74 11.77 16.43
C ASP A 10 17.35 10.39 16.74
N ASP A 11 18.29 10.33 17.68
CA ASP A 11 19.02 9.11 18.01
C ASP A 11 18.11 8.04 18.65
N GLY A 12 17.11 8.47 19.42
CA GLY A 12 16.11 7.58 19.99
C GLY A 12 15.25 6.94 18.89
N LEU A 13 14.78 7.75 17.94
CA LEU A 13 14.05 7.28 16.77
C LEU A 13 14.91 6.33 15.92
N LYS A 14 16.18 6.65 15.71
CA LYS A 14 17.12 5.80 14.98
C LYS A 14 17.28 4.43 15.64
N ALA A 15 17.40 4.39 16.97
CA ALA A 15 17.51 3.15 17.72
C ALA A 15 16.23 2.32 17.61
N GLN A 16 15.05 2.93 17.75
CA GLN A 16 13.76 2.25 17.61
C GLN A 16 13.58 1.64 16.20
N LEU A 17 13.91 2.39 15.16
CA LEU A 17 13.83 1.91 13.77
C LEU A 17 14.75 0.70 13.53
N ARG A 18 15.94 0.70 14.14
CA ARG A 18 16.89 -0.43 14.06
C ARG A 18 16.33 -1.68 14.74
N VAL A 19 15.75 -1.53 15.93
CA VAL A 19 15.11 -2.66 16.65
C VAL A 19 13.94 -3.21 15.86
N GLN A 20 13.06 -2.34 15.34
CA GLN A 20 11.93 -2.77 14.52
C GLN A 20 12.36 -3.52 13.26
N ALA A 21 13.39 -3.02 12.58
CA ALA A 21 13.92 -3.67 11.38
C ALA A 21 14.51 -5.06 11.69
N ALA A 22 15.28 -5.17 12.79
CA ALA A 22 15.85 -6.45 13.24
C ALA A 22 14.76 -7.47 13.58
N ASN A 23 13.68 -7.05 14.24
CA ASN A 23 12.55 -7.93 14.57
C ASN A 23 11.84 -8.48 13.33
N GLN A 24 11.84 -7.73 12.22
CA GLN A 24 11.23 -8.14 10.95
C GLN A 24 12.23 -8.80 9.98
N GLY A 25 13.51 -8.90 10.35
CA GLY A 25 14.57 -9.45 9.49
C GLY A 25 14.94 -8.56 8.30
N PHE A 26 14.61 -7.27 8.34
CA PHE A 26 14.90 -6.31 7.27
C PHE A 26 16.06 -5.40 7.64
N SER A 27 16.68 -4.80 6.62
CA SER A 27 17.55 -3.65 6.85
C SER A 27 16.72 -2.47 7.38
N MET A 28 17.38 -1.53 8.08
CA MET A 28 16.70 -0.34 8.56
C MET A 28 16.06 0.47 7.42
N GLU A 29 16.75 0.57 6.29
CA GLU A 29 16.26 1.26 5.09
C GLU A 29 15.06 0.53 4.49
N GLU A 30 15.12 -0.80 4.39
CA GLU A 30 14.04 -1.61 3.84
C GLU A 30 12.78 -1.52 4.72
N ASN A 31 12.91 -1.56 6.05
CA ASN A 31 11.77 -1.40 6.96
C ASN A 31 11.10 -0.02 6.79
N ILE A 32 11.89 1.06 6.70
CA ILE A 32 11.35 2.41 6.48
C ILE A 32 10.63 2.50 5.13
N LEU A 33 11.28 2.08 4.06
CA LEU A 33 10.73 2.18 2.70
C LEU A 33 9.51 1.29 2.52
N ARG A 34 9.53 0.05 3.04
CA ARG A 34 8.35 -0.82 2.97
C ARG A 34 7.18 -0.23 3.72
N ASN A 35 7.35 0.19 4.98
CA ASN A 35 6.24 0.68 5.78
C ASN A 35 5.66 2.00 5.25
N THR A 36 6.46 2.83 4.57
CA THR A 36 6.02 4.13 4.05
C THR A 36 5.49 4.06 2.62
N LEU A 37 6.14 3.29 1.75
CA LEU A 37 5.81 3.22 0.31
C LEU A 37 4.86 2.07 -0.02
N VAL A 38 4.96 0.95 0.70
CA VAL A 38 4.01 -0.17 0.55
C VAL A 38 2.76 0.16 1.35
N LYS A 39 1.94 1.06 0.80
CA LYS A 39 0.55 1.15 1.21
C LYS A 39 -0.10 -0.17 0.83
N PRO A 40 -0.83 -0.86 1.73
CA PRO A 40 -1.64 -1.99 1.33
C PRO A 40 -2.57 -1.49 0.23
N GLN A 41 -2.41 -2.00 -1.00
CA GLN A 41 -3.36 -1.70 -2.05
C GLN A 41 -4.69 -2.25 -1.57
N LYS A 42 -5.62 -1.36 -1.20
CA LYS A 42 -7.00 -1.72 -0.88
C LYS A 42 -7.71 -2.13 -2.16
N GLY A 43 -7.35 -3.30 -2.69
CA GLY A 43 -7.84 -3.84 -3.95
C GLY A 43 -7.53 -2.96 -5.16
N GLY A 44 -7.46 -3.57 -6.34
CA GLY A 44 -7.52 -2.81 -7.58
C GLY A 44 -8.87 -2.11 -7.73
N LEU A 45 -9.00 -1.21 -8.71
CA LEU A 45 -10.28 -0.61 -9.08
C LEU A 45 -11.37 -1.68 -9.27
N GLY A 46 -11.04 -2.77 -9.97
CA GLY A 46 -11.96 -3.91 -10.16
C GLY A 46 -12.39 -4.57 -8.86
N SER A 47 -11.47 -4.81 -7.92
CA SER A 47 -11.81 -5.37 -6.60
C SER A 47 -12.74 -4.44 -5.80
N ARG A 48 -12.51 -3.12 -5.88
CA ARG A 48 -13.37 -2.12 -5.23
C ARG A 48 -14.76 -2.03 -5.86
N ILE A 49 -14.85 -2.13 -7.19
CA ILE A 49 -16.14 -2.20 -7.90
C ILE A 49 -16.86 -3.48 -7.48
N HIS A 50 -16.21 -4.63 -7.58
CA HIS A 50 -16.78 -5.92 -7.19
C HIS A 50 -17.29 -5.91 -5.75
N GLN A 51 -16.50 -5.43 -4.78
CA GLN A 51 -16.92 -5.34 -3.37
C GLN A 51 -18.19 -4.50 -3.16
N ARG A 52 -18.41 -3.44 -3.95
CA ARG A 52 -19.63 -2.62 -3.84
C ARG A 52 -20.89 -3.35 -4.29
N PHE A 53 -20.76 -4.26 -5.24
CA PHE A 53 -21.88 -5.01 -5.82
C PHE A 53 -21.96 -6.47 -5.33
N ALA A 54 -20.96 -6.93 -4.56
CA ALA A 54 -20.90 -8.30 -4.03
C ALA A 54 -22.06 -8.61 -3.08
N THR A 55 -22.52 -7.62 -2.30
CA THR A 55 -23.68 -7.77 -1.40
C THR A 55 -24.98 -8.00 -2.17
N GLU A 56 -25.08 -7.46 -3.38
CA GLU A 56 -26.28 -7.50 -4.22
C GLU A 56 -26.27 -8.70 -5.20
N GLY A 57 -25.27 -9.59 -5.12
CA GLY A 57 -25.20 -10.81 -5.94
C GLY A 57 -24.75 -10.60 -7.40
N GLY A 58 -24.32 -9.39 -7.75
CA GLY A 58 -23.96 -9.02 -9.12
C GLY A 58 -25.16 -8.44 -9.89
N LEU A 59 -24.91 -7.38 -10.67
CA LEU A 59 -25.93 -6.68 -11.46
C LEU A 59 -25.88 -7.17 -12.91
N ASP A 60 -27.00 -7.68 -13.41
CA ASP A 60 -27.18 -7.89 -14.85
C ASP A 60 -27.80 -6.61 -15.45
N LEU A 61 -26.95 -5.78 -16.07
CA LEU A 61 -27.35 -4.50 -16.64
C LEU A 61 -27.78 -4.70 -18.10
N ALA A 62 -29.04 -4.38 -18.39
CA ALA A 62 -29.51 -4.33 -19.77
C ALA A 62 -28.69 -3.31 -20.57
N LEU A 63 -28.08 -3.76 -21.67
CA LEU A 63 -27.31 -2.88 -22.54
C LEU A 63 -28.25 -1.87 -23.24
N PRO A 64 -27.94 -0.56 -23.21
CA PRO A 64 -28.74 0.42 -23.93
C PRO A 64 -28.58 0.22 -25.43
N LYS A 65 -29.65 0.55 -26.19
CA LYS A 65 -29.58 0.57 -27.65
C LYS A 65 -28.57 1.64 -28.08
N ARG A 66 -27.63 1.27 -28.94
CA ARG A 66 -26.79 2.24 -29.64
C ARG A 66 -27.65 2.93 -30.70
N VAL A 67 -27.74 4.24 -30.61
CA VAL A 67 -28.30 5.10 -31.65
C VAL A 67 -27.12 5.84 -32.27
N ASP A 68 -26.97 5.70 -33.59
CA ASP A 68 -26.02 6.46 -34.40
C ASP A 68 -26.46 7.93 -34.53
#